data_AF-A0A3N7D988-F1
#
_entry.id   AF-A0A3N7D988-F1
#
_cell.length_a   1.000
_cell.length_b   1.000
_cell.length_c   1.000
_cell.angle_alpha   90.00
_cell.angle_beta   90.00
_cell.angle_gamma   90.00
#
_symmetry.space_group_name_H-M   'P 1'
#
loop_
_entity.id
_entity.type
_entity.pdbx_description
1 polymer ?
#
loop_
_entity_poly.entity_id
_entity_poly.type
_entity_poly.pdbx_seq_one_letter_code
_entity_poly.pdbx_strand_id
1 'polypeptide(L)'
;MRNFKILLIMAIFFSVGSAFTRGNKTVAGEYVFNGSIFYLKGDGICIAETSTVCDYTKIGNATTTLYPNPNQNPANFTPYRVNSKYEE
;
A
#
# COMPACT_ATOMS: atom_id res chain seq x y z
N MET A 1 55.65 -19.04 -14.07
CA MET A 1 54.42 -19.06 -14.88
C MET A 1 53.24 -18.89 -13.92
N ARG A 2 52.80 -17.64 -13.68
CA ARG A 2 51.51 -17.10 -14.13
C ARG A 2 50.36 -18.12 -13.99
N ASN A 3 49.45 -17.86 -13.06
CA ASN A 3 48.00 -17.84 -13.32
C ASN A 3 47.27 -17.22 -12.11
N PHE A 4 47.34 -15.90 -12.04
CA PHE A 4 46.40 -15.06 -11.32
C PHE A 4 45.11 -15.07 -12.14
N LYS A 5 44.01 -15.59 -11.60
CA LYS A 5 42.66 -15.41 -12.18
C LYS A 5 41.75 -14.80 -11.13
N ILE A 6 41.66 -13.50 -11.26
CA ILE A 6 40.73 -12.57 -10.63
C ILE A 6 39.32 -12.81 -11.20
N LEU A 7 38.30 -12.48 -10.38
CA LEU A 7 36.90 -12.12 -10.71
C LEU A 7 35.95 -13.24 -11.15
N LEU A 8 34.95 -13.51 -10.30
CA LEU A 8 33.57 -13.21 -10.70
C LEU A 8 32.75 -12.76 -9.50
N ILE A 9 32.67 -11.44 -9.36
CA ILE A 9 31.56 -10.75 -8.71
C ILE A 9 30.32 -11.07 -9.54
N MET A 10 29.25 -11.57 -8.92
CA MET A 10 27.91 -11.19 -9.38
C MET A 10 26.92 -11.34 -8.22
N ALA A 11 26.55 -10.17 -7.72
CA ALA A 11 25.25 -9.82 -7.17
C ALA A 11 24.32 -11.00 -6.89
N ILE A 12 24.10 -11.28 -5.61
CA ILE A 12 22.86 -11.88 -5.16
C ILE A 12 21.78 -10.88 -5.60
N PHE A 13 21.13 -11.18 -6.71
CA PHE A 13 19.99 -10.45 -7.20
C PHE A 13 18.97 -10.43 -6.06
N PHE A 14 18.80 -9.26 -5.44
CA PHE A 14 17.53 -8.92 -4.82
C PHE A 14 16.52 -8.99 -5.96
N SER A 15 15.88 -10.15 -6.10
CA SER A 15 14.62 -10.24 -6.81
C SER A 15 13.63 -9.44 -5.97
N VAL A 16 13.63 -8.13 -6.18
CA VAL A 16 12.45 -7.31 -5.94
C VAL A 16 11.46 -7.86 -6.96
N GLY A 17 10.75 -8.91 -6.54
CA GLY A 17 9.57 -9.38 -7.20
C GLY A 17 8.55 -8.28 -7.06
N SER A 18 8.70 -7.23 -7.86
CA SER A 18 7.60 -6.39 -8.28
C SER A 18 6.73 -7.27 -9.15
N ALA A 19 6.06 -8.22 -8.52
CA ALA A 19 4.78 -8.69 -8.98
C ALA A 19 3.86 -7.47 -8.88
N PHE A 20 3.96 -6.59 -9.89
CA PHE A 20 2.83 -5.82 -10.36
C PHE A 20 1.82 -6.85 -10.85
N THR A 21 1.11 -7.46 -9.90
CA THR A 21 -0.15 -8.13 -10.18
C THR A 21 -1.06 -7.04 -10.72
N ARG A 22 -1.07 -6.96 -12.05
CA ARG A 22 -2.11 -6.34 -12.86
C ARG A 22 -3.39 -7.17 -12.62
N GLY A 23 -3.90 -7.14 -11.40
CA GLY A 23 -5.09 -7.84 -10.93
C GLY A 23 -6.19 -6.82 -10.72
N ASN A 24 -7.22 -6.88 -11.55
CA ASN A 24 -8.53 -6.26 -11.35
C ASN A 24 -8.54 -4.79 -10.89
N LYS A 25 -8.69 -3.88 -11.85
CA LYS A 25 -9.42 -2.61 -11.65
C LYS A 25 -10.94 -2.85 -11.45
N THR A 26 -11.29 -3.93 -10.78
CA THR A 26 -12.67 -4.32 -10.50
C THR A 26 -12.88 -4.04 -9.02
N VAL A 27 -13.19 -2.76 -8.73
CA VAL A 27 -13.62 -2.28 -7.41
C VAL A 27 -12.64 -2.66 -6.30
N ALA A 28 -11.44 -2.09 -6.31
CA ALA A 28 -10.75 -1.86 -5.05
C ALA A 28 -11.65 -0.87 -4.29
N GLY A 29 -12.56 -1.39 -3.46
CA GLY A 29 -13.52 -0.56 -2.77
C GLY A 29 -12.80 0.55 -2.03
N GLU A 30 -13.42 1.72 -1.94
CA GLU A 30 -12.86 2.85 -1.21
C GLU A 30 -12.70 2.41 0.26
N TYR A 31 -11.58 2.74 0.89
CA TYR A 31 -11.31 2.43 2.30
C TYR A 31 -11.27 3.71 3.13
N VAL A 32 -11.62 3.61 4.39
CA VAL A 32 -11.58 4.70 5.36
C VAL A 32 -10.69 4.31 6.52
N PHE A 33 -9.99 5.30 7.10
CA PHE A 33 -9.11 5.07 8.24
C PHE A 33 -9.78 5.55 9.53
N ASN A 34 -9.97 4.66 10.50
CA ASN A 34 -10.59 5.00 11.78
C ASN A 34 -9.59 5.43 12.88
N GLY A 35 -8.32 5.68 12.53
CA GLY A 35 -7.25 5.93 13.49
C GLY A 35 -6.40 4.71 13.84
N SER A 36 -6.82 3.50 13.45
CA SER A 36 -6.04 2.27 13.72
C SER A 36 -6.03 1.29 12.55
N ILE A 37 -7.15 1.14 11.85
CA ILE A 37 -7.30 0.23 10.71
C ILE A 37 -7.96 0.93 9.53
N PHE A 38 -7.64 0.44 8.34
CA PHE A 38 -8.36 0.75 7.12
C PHE A 38 -9.50 -0.26 6.93
N TYR A 39 -10.72 0.22 6.79
CA TYR A 39 -11.90 -0.61 6.57
C TYR A 39 -12.63 -0.18 5.30
N LEU A 40 -13.40 -1.08 4.71
CA LEU A 40 -14.15 -0.80 3.50
C LEU A 40 -15.18 0.29 3.79
N LYS A 41 -15.21 1.34 2.96
CA LYS A 41 -16.16 2.45 3.04
C LYS A 41 -17.59 1.92 2.88
N GLY A 42 -18.47 2.40 3.75
CA GLY A 42 -19.91 2.14 3.70
C GLY A 42 -20.65 3.20 2.88
N ASP A 43 -21.89 3.49 3.28
CA ASP A 43 -22.76 4.47 2.60
C ASP A 43 -22.47 5.94 2.97
N GLY A 44 -21.44 6.19 3.79
CA GLY A 44 -21.07 7.53 4.21
C GLY A 44 -20.55 8.42 3.08
N ILE A 45 -20.56 9.73 3.34
CA ILE A 45 -20.19 10.77 2.38
C ILE A 45 -18.85 11.42 2.73
N CYS A 46 -18.21 12.01 1.71
CA CYS A 46 -17.06 12.87 1.91
C CYS A 46 -17.49 14.32 1.93
N ILE A 47 -17.41 14.95 3.10
CA ILE A 47 -17.65 16.39 3.26
C ILE A 47 -16.34 17.16 3.14
N ALA A 48 -16.37 18.37 2.58
CA ALA A 48 -15.17 19.19 2.44
C ALA A 48 -14.64 19.63 3.82
N GLU A 49 -13.39 19.27 4.12
CA GLU A 49 -12.71 19.62 5.37
C GLU A 49 -11.20 19.70 5.13
N THR A 50 -10.59 20.83 5.49
CA THR A 50 -9.18 21.07 5.20
C THR A 50 -8.25 20.11 5.95
N SER A 51 -7.20 19.64 5.28
CA SER A 51 -6.14 18.81 5.88
C SER A 51 -6.56 17.40 6.31
N THR A 52 -7.71 16.91 5.84
CA THR A 52 -8.18 15.53 6.11
C THR A 52 -8.20 14.70 4.82
N VAL A 53 -8.06 13.38 4.96
CA VAL A 53 -8.28 12.42 3.87
C VAL A 53 -9.60 11.73 4.12
N CYS A 54 -10.50 11.77 3.13
CA CYS A 54 -11.79 11.11 3.27
C CYS A 54 -11.65 9.60 3.08
N ASP A 55 -11.01 9.20 1.99
CA ASP A 55 -10.89 7.80 1.61
C ASP A 55 -9.54 7.47 0.97
N TYR A 56 -9.26 6.17 0.93
CA TYR A 56 -8.03 5.56 0.50
C TYR A 56 -8.33 4.45 -0.51
N THR A 57 -7.46 4.32 -1.51
CA THR A 57 -7.47 3.15 -2.39
C THR A 57 -6.50 2.11 -1.85
N LYS A 58 -6.95 0.86 -1.72
CA LYS A 58 -6.07 -0.26 -1.38
C LYS A 58 -5.23 -0.65 -2.59
N ILE A 59 -3.90 -0.54 -2.45
CA ILE A 59 -2.90 -0.80 -3.50
C ILE A 59 -2.08 -2.06 -3.25
N GLY A 60 -2.24 -2.69 -2.08
CA GLY A 60 -1.45 -3.86 -1.68
C GLY A 60 -2.08 -4.67 -0.55
N ASN A 61 -1.38 -5.71 -0.12
CA ASN A 61 -1.81 -6.59 0.98
C ASN A 61 -0.63 -7.11 1.81
N ALA A 62 0.47 -6.34 1.88
CA ALA A 62 1.68 -6.72 2.61
C ALA A 62 1.45 -6.67 4.13
N THR A 63 2.01 -7.64 4.85
CA THR A 63 2.05 -7.69 6.33
C THR A 63 3.49 -7.51 6.80
N THR A 64 3.69 -6.92 7.97
CA THR A 64 5.00 -6.78 8.62
C THR A 64 4.92 -7.21 10.07
N THR A 65 6.06 -7.38 10.76
CA THR A 65 6.07 -7.65 12.21
C THR A 65 5.34 -6.56 13.01
N LEU A 66 5.39 -5.31 12.55
CA LEU A 66 4.68 -4.18 13.16
C LEU A 66 3.19 -4.14 12.78
N TYR A 67 2.85 -4.62 11.57
CA TYR A 67 1.48 -4.65 11.04
C TYR A 67 1.13 -6.07 10.56
N PRO A 68 0.77 -6.99 11.48
CA PRO A 68 0.45 -8.36 11.13
C PRO A 68 -0.86 -8.46 10.33
N ASN A 69 -1.74 -7.45 10.39
CA ASN A 69 -2.92 -7.33 9.55
C ASN A 69 -2.64 -6.39 8.36
N PRO A 70 -2.92 -6.80 7.11
CA PRO A 70 -2.67 -5.96 5.94
C PRO A 70 -3.50 -4.67 5.94
N ASN A 71 -4.64 -4.63 6.64
CA ASN A 71 -5.48 -3.45 6.80
C ASN A 71 -4.98 -2.51 7.90
N GLN A 72 -3.90 -2.84 8.60
CA GLN A 72 -3.20 -1.93 9.51
C GLN A 72 -1.97 -1.31 8.87
N ASN A 73 -1.45 -1.92 7.81
CA ASN A 73 -0.24 -1.48 7.16
C ASN A 73 -0.52 -0.31 6.21
N PRO A 74 -0.11 0.93 6.53
CA PRO A 74 -0.39 2.10 5.70
C PRO A 74 0.26 2.01 4.31
N ALA A 75 1.32 1.22 4.13
CA ALA A 75 1.95 1.01 2.83
C ALA A 75 1.04 0.29 1.81
N ASN A 76 -0.07 -0.30 2.27
CA ASN A 76 -1.06 -0.93 1.41
C ASN A 76 -2.14 0.05 0.92
N PHE A 77 -2.09 1.33 1.30
CA PHE A 77 -3.14 2.30 1.02
C PHE A 77 -2.57 3.59 0.46
N THR A 78 -3.27 4.18 -0.52
CA THR A 78 -2.94 5.50 -1.09
C THR A 78 -4.13 6.44 -0.86
N PRO A 79 -3.92 7.67 -0.36
CA PRO A 79 -4.99 8.67 -0.25
C PRO A 79 -5.66 8.89 -1.62
N TYR A 80 -7.00 8.88 -1.65
CA TYR A 80 -7.76 9.15 -2.87
C TYR A 80 -8.34 10.56 -2.85
N ARG A 81 -9.22 10.86 -1.89
CA ARG A 81 -9.81 12.20 -1.73
C ARG A 81 -9.21 12.93 -0.52
N VAL A 82 -8.40 13.95 -0.81
CA VAL A 82 -7.82 14.87 0.19
C VAL A 82 -8.70 16.10 0.40
N ASN A 83 -8.47 16.84 1.49
CA ASN A 83 -9.28 17.97 1.93
C ASN A 83 -10.76 17.61 2.07
N SER A 84 -11.02 16.42 2.61
CA SER A 84 -12.35 15.95 2.91
C SER A 84 -12.34 15.01 4.10
N LYS A 85 -13.41 14.98 4.86
CA LYS A 85 -13.63 14.04 5.96
C LYS A 85 -14.76 13.08 5.60
N TYR A 86 -14.60 11.82 5.97
CA TYR A 86 -15.67 10.83 5.87
C TYR A 86 -16.66 10.99 7.03
N GLU A 87 -17.94 11.03 6.69
CA GLU A 87 -19.06 11.06 7.61
C GLU A 87 -19.98 9.89 7.27
N GLU A 88 -20.09 8.93 8.19
CA GLU A 88 -20.91 7.71 8.06
C GLU A 88 -22.37 7.96 8.37
#